data_AF-A0AAI9X4M7-F1
#
_entry.id   AF-A0AAI9X4M7-F1
#
_cell.length_a   1.000
_cell.length_b   1.000
_cell.length_c   1.000
_cell.angle_alpha   90.00
_cell.angle_beta   90.00
_cell.angle_gamma   90.00
#
_symmetry.space_group_name_H-M   'P 1'
#
loop_
_entity.id
_entity.type
_entity.pdbx_description
1 polymer ?
#
loop_
_entity_poly.entity_id
_entity_poly.type
_entity_poly.pdbx_seq_one_letter_code
_entity_poly.pdbx_strand_id
1 'polypeptide(L)'
;MKILSFTILTLLALIVSISAVEFDLVSFHLIDPVLSPVIDSKKFNITTRIEAYNQTIRFVLENNDDLISQDVQIRYPGIHGQTNEAGALPNAQVRFTRGSVWMQDTLRGSWDNVGWARLAVTRHEENLLFDGAFTIMRSQYALEFETLNDGSTAMKAHEHESAFTTGSQSSLPSLCATVPETHLHKRQSRNGWDNEDFTSTIGSANGCPNTREIANIGIMTDCTYTASFNSSDSAQRYILNMVNTASVVFENSFNISLAVQNLTISDAECPSSTSDTTAWNVPCSQGDLNMRLQTFSRWRSSVNDENAYWTLLTGCSVSAGEIGVSWIGALCNTGSGSSNGGASANVVARTSNEWQVFAHESAHTFGAVHDCTSSTCGSDSTQCCSLSSNTCDAGGQYLMNPVSGSGMTRFSPCTIGNVCSRLGSGRVDGRCLVDSRTGNTTNTNGQCGNGIVETGEACDCGNGACNEQETRCCDSLTCQLRTGDGCGQTDDGNAGNTDNTGQGNRGNDRPSDDISSWVQDHLSLVIGLSSGIGGALLLLIFGCLICSCRRGRREPVNVKPVVMPPPPYQPPPQYQ
;
A
#
# COMPACT_ATOMS: atom_id res chain seq x y z
N MET A 1 36.56 17.22 -46.78
CA MET A 1 36.54 16.91 -45.33
C MET A 1 35.93 18.04 -44.46
N LYS A 2 34.96 18.81 -44.98
CA LYS A 2 34.27 19.89 -44.22
C LYS A 2 32.74 19.83 -44.28
N ILE A 3 32.16 18.85 -44.99
CA ILE A 3 30.70 18.71 -45.17
C ILE A 3 30.10 17.65 -44.24
N LEU A 4 30.90 16.66 -43.78
CA LEU A 4 30.42 15.63 -42.84
C LEU A 4 30.30 16.07 -41.37
N SER A 5 30.84 17.23 -41.01
CA SER A 5 30.84 17.69 -39.61
C SER A 5 29.58 18.50 -39.25
N PHE A 6 28.84 18.99 -40.24
CA PHE A 6 27.63 19.78 -40.02
C PHE A 6 26.37 18.92 -39.92
N THR A 7 26.33 17.73 -40.55
CA THR A 7 25.21 16.79 -40.44
C THR A 7 25.18 16.03 -39.12
N ILE A 8 26.33 15.81 -38.47
CA ILE A 8 26.38 15.17 -37.15
C ILE A 8 25.98 16.17 -36.05
N LEU A 9 26.26 17.46 -36.22
CA LEU A 9 25.91 18.47 -35.22
C LEU A 9 24.41 18.83 -35.24
N THR A 10 23.73 18.72 -36.39
CA THR A 10 22.27 18.84 -36.47
C THR A 10 21.54 17.57 -36.02
N LEU A 11 22.15 16.39 -36.17
CA LEU A 11 21.58 15.15 -35.59
C LEU A 11 21.73 15.10 -34.07
N LEU A 12 22.80 15.68 -33.49
CA LEU A 12 22.95 15.83 -32.03
C LEU A 12 22.10 16.97 -31.44
N ALA A 13 21.68 17.96 -32.23
CA ALA A 13 20.71 18.97 -31.81
C ALA A 13 19.24 18.47 -31.86
N LEU A 14 18.99 17.31 -32.46
CA LEU A 14 17.74 16.55 -32.30
C LEU A 14 17.78 15.56 -31.13
N ILE A 15 18.93 15.46 -30.45
CA ILE A 15 19.09 14.80 -29.15
C ILE A 15 19.23 15.90 -28.07
N VAL A 16 18.54 17.04 -28.27
CA VAL A 16 18.12 17.87 -27.14
C VAL A 16 17.23 16.97 -26.30
N SER A 17 17.78 16.60 -25.15
CA SER A 17 17.11 16.05 -23.99
C SER A 17 15.61 15.83 -24.21
N ILE A 18 15.24 14.58 -24.52
CA ILE A 18 14.04 14.01 -23.92
C ILE A 18 14.38 13.88 -22.43
N SER A 19 14.53 15.02 -21.76
CA SER A 19 14.16 15.16 -20.37
C SER A 19 12.76 14.59 -20.35
N ALA A 20 12.56 13.57 -19.51
CA ALA A 20 11.24 13.19 -19.07
C ALA A 20 10.42 14.48 -18.97
N VAL A 21 9.30 14.56 -19.68
CA VAL A 21 8.31 15.57 -19.35
C VAL A 21 8.03 15.30 -17.88
N GLU A 22 8.60 16.14 -17.03
CA GLU A 22 8.40 16.09 -15.61
C GLU A 22 6.94 16.47 -15.45
N PHE A 23 6.11 15.42 -15.36
CA PHE A 23 4.68 15.54 -15.16
C PHE A 23 4.50 16.18 -13.79
N ASP A 24 4.46 17.50 -13.74
CA ASP A 24 4.17 18.25 -12.52
C ASP A 24 2.65 18.19 -12.30
N LEU A 25 2.19 17.01 -11.89
CA LEU A 25 0.79 16.62 -11.76
C LEU A 25 0.29 16.88 -10.33
N VAL A 26 0.55 18.06 -9.76
CA VAL A 26 0.12 18.36 -8.38
C VAL A 26 -1.39 18.15 -8.17
N SER A 27 -2.21 18.49 -9.18
CA SER A 27 -3.62 18.07 -9.24
C SER A 27 -4.15 18.07 -10.67
N PHE A 28 -5.14 17.22 -10.96
CA PHE A 28 -5.79 17.13 -12.26
C PHE A 28 -7.19 16.55 -12.18
N HIS A 29 -8.02 16.82 -13.18
CA HIS A 29 -9.35 16.23 -13.29
C HIS A 29 -9.35 14.95 -14.13
N LEU A 30 -10.16 13.99 -13.70
CA LEU A 30 -10.53 12.82 -14.48
C LEU A 30 -11.87 13.05 -15.16
N ILE A 31 -11.91 12.88 -16.48
CA ILE A 31 -13.08 13.11 -17.31
C ILE A 31 -13.48 11.87 -18.10
N ASP A 32 -14.76 11.79 -18.45
CA ASP A 32 -15.38 10.73 -19.27
C ASP A 32 -15.05 9.31 -18.82
N PRO A 33 -15.34 8.93 -17.55
CA PRO A 33 -15.10 7.58 -17.07
C PRO A 33 -16.04 6.57 -17.75
N VAL A 34 -15.46 5.57 -18.42
CA VAL A 34 -16.19 4.49 -19.09
C VAL A 34 -15.92 3.16 -18.40
N LEU A 35 -16.97 2.52 -17.89
CA LEU A 35 -16.91 1.15 -17.38
C LEU A 35 -16.94 0.17 -18.55
N SER A 36 -16.04 -0.80 -18.58
CA SER A 36 -16.06 -1.90 -19.54
C SER A 36 -15.78 -3.23 -18.82
N PRO A 37 -16.67 -4.23 -18.90
CA PRO A 37 -16.41 -5.55 -18.33
C PRO A 37 -15.25 -6.21 -19.07
N VAL A 38 -14.42 -6.96 -18.34
CA VAL A 38 -13.40 -7.83 -18.95
C VAL A 38 -14.02 -9.21 -19.11
N ILE A 39 -14.27 -9.61 -20.36
CA ILE A 39 -14.89 -10.88 -20.73
C ILE A 39 -14.13 -12.03 -20.04
N ASP A 40 -14.88 -12.96 -19.44
CA ASP A 40 -14.37 -14.14 -18.72
C ASP A 40 -13.49 -13.84 -17.49
N SER A 41 -13.76 -12.76 -16.76
CA SER A 41 -13.08 -12.48 -15.49
C SER A 41 -13.98 -11.78 -14.45
N LYS A 42 -13.63 -11.90 -13.16
CA LYS A 42 -14.20 -11.06 -12.07
C LYS A 42 -13.73 -9.59 -12.15
N LYS A 43 -12.94 -9.24 -13.17
CA LYS A 43 -12.35 -7.91 -13.35
C LYS A 43 -13.17 -7.05 -14.29
N PHE A 44 -13.03 -5.74 -14.12
CA PHE A 44 -13.60 -4.73 -15.00
C PHE A 44 -12.63 -3.57 -15.15
N ASN A 45 -12.78 -2.84 -16.24
CA ASN A 45 -11.98 -1.67 -16.54
C ASN A 45 -12.79 -0.40 -16.31
N ILE A 46 -12.17 0.61 -15.70
CA ILE A 46 -12.61 2.00 -15.81
C ILE A 46 -11.57 2.74 -16.64
N THR A 47 -11.93 3.17 -17.84
CA THR A 47 -11.05 3.98 -18.69
C THR A 47 -11.49 5.44 -18.58
N THR A 48 -10.57 6.35 -18.32
CA THR A 48 -10.83 7.79 -18.17
C THR A 48 -9.65 8.59 -18.73
N ARG A 49 -9.82 9.89 -18.91
CA ARG A 49 -8.78 10.80 -19.41
C ARG A 49 -8.40 11.82 -18.36
N ILE A 50 -7.11 12.13 -18.29
CA ILE A 50 -6.59 13.26 -17.53
C ILE A 50 -6.82 14.52 -18.36
N GLU A 51 -7.65 15.45 -17.86
CA GLU A 51 -8.11 16.63 -18.60
C GLU A 51 -6.95 17.47 -19.15
N ALA A 52 -5.95 17.77 -18.32
CA ALA A 52 -4.86 18.68 -18.65
C ALA A 52 -3.95 18.19 -19.80
N TYR A 53 -3.82 16.87 -19.97
CA TYR A 53 -2.84 16.28 -20.90
C TYR A 53 -3.49 15.39 -21.97
N ASN A 54 -4.80 15.20 -21.91
CA ASN A 54 -5.53 14.24 -22.73
C ASN A 54 -4.93 12.82 -22.68
N GLN A 55 -4.25 12.48 -21.57
CA GLN A 55 -3.63 11.18 -21.35
C GLN A 55 -4.72 10.21 -20.90
N THR A 56 -4.82 9.07 -21.60
CA THR A 56 -5.78 8.04 -21.22
C THR A 56 -5.16 7.14 -20.15
N ILE A 57 -5.93 6.92 -19.07
CA ILE A 57 -5.61 5.98 -18.00
C ILE A 57 -6.69 4.91 -17.92
N ARG A 58 -6.30 3.70 -17.52
CA ARG A 58 -7.20 2.57 -17.33
C ARG A 58 -6.96 1.97 -15.96
N PHE A 59 -8.00 1.96 -15.14
CA PHE A 59 -8.05 1.18 -13.92
C PHE A 59 -8.54 -0.23 -14.27
N VAL A 60 -7.73 -1.24 -14.00
CA VAL A 60 -8.10 -2.66 -14.11
C VAL A 60 -8.40 -3.14 -12.70
N LEU A 61 -9.68 -3.33 -12.39
CA LEU A 61 -10.21 -3.47 -11.03
C LEU A 61 -10.97 -4.78 -10.85
N GLU A 62 -11.04 -5.25 -9.61
CA GLU A 62 -11.94 -6.29 -9.12
C GLU A 62 -12.53 -5.85 -7.77
N ASN A 63 -13.58 -6.53 -7.32
CA ASN A 63 -14.08 -6.31 -5.95
C ASN A 63 -12.97 -6.68 -4.94
N ASN A 64 -12.81 -5.87 -3.90
CA ASN A 64 -11.93 -6.23 -2.79
C ASN A 64 -12.72 -7.04 -1.76
N ASP A 65 -12.83 -8.35 -2.00
CA ASP A 65 -13.57 -9.26 -1.13
C ASP A 65 -12.90 -9.44 0.25
N ASP A 66 -11.62 -9.07 0.39
CA ASP A 66 -10.88 -9.10 1.66
C ASP A 66 -11.14 -7.87 2.54
N LEU A 67 -11.84 -6.83 2.05
CA LEU A 67 -12.02 -5.57 2.78
C LEU A 67 -13.03 -5.68 3.92
N ILE A 68 -14.06 -6.50 3.74
CA ILE A 68 -15.18 -6.64 4.67
C ILE A 68 -15.26 -8.11 5.07
N SER A 69 -15.20 -8.36 6.38
CA SER A 69 -15.33 -9.73 6.91
C SER A 69 -16.70 -10.30 6.58
N GLN A 70 -16.79 -11.62 6.41
CA GLN A 70 -18.05 -12.30 6.05
C GLN A 70 -19.17 -12.06 7.08
N ASP A 71 -18.80 -11.96 8.35
CA ASP A 71 -19.71 -11.74 9.48
C ASP A 71 -19.80 -10.27 9.90
N VAL A 72 -19.53 -9.33 8.98
CA VAL A 72 -19.45 -7.90 9.29
C VAL A 72 -20.68 -7.40 10.08
N GLN A 73 -20.41 -6.69 11.18
CA GLN A 73 -21.45 -6.06 11.98
C GLN A 73 -21.32 -4.53 11.88
N ILE A 74 -22.24 -3.90 11.16
CA ILE A 74 -22.35 -2.44 11.08
C ILE A 74 -23.48 -1.97 11.99
N ARG A 75 -23.18 -1.04 12.90
CA ARG A 75 -24.10 -0.56 13.94
C ARG A 75 -24.18 0.96 13.97
N TYR A 76 -25.40 1.46 14.19
CA TYR A 76 -25.74 2.88 14.34
C TYR A 76 -26.46 3.12 15.67
N PRO A 77 -25.74 3.15 16.81
CA PRO A 77 -26.36 3.39 18.10
C PRO A 77 -26.90 4.82 18.18
N GLY A 78 -28.18 4.99 18.55
CA GLY A 78 -28.73 6.30 18.88
C GLY A 78 -28.28 6.80 20.26
N ILE A 79 -28.39 8.11 20.49
CA ILE A 79 -27.92 8.83 21.70
C ILE A 79 -28.51 8.25 23.01
N HIS A 80 -29.69 7.63 22.96
CA HIS A 80 -30.41 7.08 24.12
C HIS A 80 -30.42 5.55 24.22
N GLY A 81 -29.54 4.85 23.47
CA GLY A 81 -29.47 3.39 23.51
C GLY A 81 -30.66 2.66 22.87
N GLN A 82 -31.57 3.39 22.21
CA GLN A 82 -32.52 2.82 21.26
C GLN A 82 -31.71 2.48 19.99
N THR A 83 -31.46 1.19 19.79
CA THR A 83 -30.88 0.67 18.55
C THR A 83 -31.88 0.91 17.43
N ASN A 84 -31.55 1.78 16.47
CA ASN A 84 -32.19 1.64 15.17
C ASN A 84 -31.67 0.32 14.59
N GLU A 85 -32.58 -0.63 14.40
CA GLU A 85 -32.31 -1.91 13.75
C GLU A 85 -31.51 -1.68 12.46
N ALA A 86 -30.54 -2.58 12.23
CA ALA A 86 -29.70 -2.72 11.04
C ALA A 86 -30.06 -1.73 9.92
N GLY A 87 -29.38 -0.59 9.90
CA GLY A 87 -29.50 0.38 8.82
C GLY A 87 -29.29 -0.37 7.51
N ALA A 88 -30.34 -0.41 6.70
CA ALA A 88 -30.30 -1.04 5.39
C ALA A 88 -29.06 -0.55 4.64
N LEU A 89 -28.28 -1.48 4.09
CA LEU A 89 -27.13 -1.17 3.24
C LEU A 89 -27.53 -0.04 2.27
N PRO A 90 -26.73 1.04 2.15
CA PRO A 90 -27.13 2.22 1.40
C PRO A 90 -27.68 1.88 0.02
N ASN A 91 -28.77 2.55 -0.37
CA ASN A 91 -29.51 2.38 -1.62
C ASN A 91 -28.69 2.66 -2.92
N ALA A 92 -27.38 2.94 -2.79
CA ALA A 92 -26.44 3.03 -3.90
C ALA A 92 -25.40 1.92 -3.73
N GLN A 93 -25.33 1.00 -4.70
CA GLN A 93 -24.43 -0.15 -4.72
C GLN A 93 -22.96 0.33 -4.87
N VAL A 94 -22.35 0.79 -3.79
CA VAL A 94 -20.92 1.15 -3.73
C VAL A 94 -20.11 -0.15 -3.79
N ARG A 95 -19.20 -0.24 -4.75
CA ARG A 95 -18.26 -1.35 -4.89
C ARG A 95 -16.88 -0.89 -4.46
N PHE A 96 -16.39 -1.42 -3.35
CA PHE A 96 -15.00 -1.23 -2.96
C PHE A 96 -14.11 -2.18 -3.75
N THR A 97 -13.09 -1.63 -4.38
CA THR A 97 -12.32 -2.33 -5.40
C THR A 97 -10.84 -2.29 -5.10
N ARG A 98 -10.14 -3.25 -5.69
CA ARG A 98 -8.69 -3.29 -5.78
C ARG A 98 -8.24 -3.50 -7.20
N GLY A 99 -7.07 -2.99 -7.56
CA GLY A 99 -6.53 -3.24 -8.88
C GLY A 99 -5.29 -2.45 -9.22
N SER A 100 -5.09 -2.27 -10.52
CA SER A 100 -3.91 -1.65 -11.12
C SER A 100 -4.28 -0.48 -12.02
N VAL A 101 -3.37 0.48 -12.13
CA VAL A 101 -3.46 1.62 -13.03
C VAL A 101 -2.56 1.34 -14.23
N TRP A 102 -3.11 1.49 -15.41
CA TRP A 102 -2.42 1.34 -16.68
C TRP A 102 -2.49 2.63 -17.45
N MET A 103 -1.41 2.99 -18.12
CA MET A 103 -1.32 4.18 -18.95
C MET A 103 -0.93 3.78 -20.37
N GLN A 104 -1.56 4.43 -21.36
CA GLN A 104 -1.23 4.17 -22.75
C GLN A 104 0.01 4.96 -23.17
N ASP A 105 1.04 4.28 -23.65
CA ASP A 105 2.20 4.88 -24.30
C ASP A 105 1.74 5.54 -25.61
N THR A 106 1.94 6.86 -25.71
CA THR A 106 1.48 7.68 -26.84
C THR A 106 2.26 7.42 -28.14
N LEU A 107 3.45 6.83 -28.08
CA LEU A 107 4.31 6.53 -29.23
C LEU A 107 4.13 5.10 -29.74
N ARG A 108 3.91 4.14 -28.83
CA ARG A 108 3.86 2.70 -29.12
C ARG A 108 2.44 2.14 -29.10
N GLY A 109 1.50 2.86 -28.50
CA GLY A 109 0.11 2.43 -28.32
C GLY A 109 -0.07 1.29 -27.32
N SER A 110 1.02 0.82 -26.67
CA SER A 110 1.02 -0.21 -25.64
C SER A 110 0.48 0.32 -24.31
N TRP A 111 -0.03 -0.57 -23.47
CA TRP A 111 -0.45 -0.26 -22.11
C TRP A 111 0.60 -0.72 -21.13
N ASP A 112 1.09 0.19 -20.29
CA ASP A 112 2.06 -0.10 -19.25
C ASP A 112 1.41 0.01 -17.87
N ASN A 113 1.72 -0.93 -16.97
CA ASN A 113 1.31 -0.84 -15.58
C ASN A 113 2.15 0.23 -14.88
N VAL A 114 1.48 1.26 -14.37
CA VAL A 114 2.11 2.43 -13.75
C VAL A 114 1.82 2.57 -12.26
N GLY A 115 1.01 1.67 -11.69
CA GLY A 115 0.67 1.69 -10.27
C GLY A 115 -0.53 0.85 -9.85
N TRP A 116 -0.98 1.04 -8.61
CA TRP A 116 -2.15 0.38 -8.03
C TRP A 116 -3.32 1.35 -7.85
N ALA A 117 -4.54 0.80 -7.69
CA ALA A 117 -5.74 1.57 -7.38
C ALA A 117 -6.61 0.87 -6.32
N ARG A 118 -7.21 1.68 -5.44
CA ARG A 118 -8.22 1.31 -4.45
C ARG A 118 -9.37 2.30 -4.55
N LEU A 119 -10.47 1.88 -5.16
CA LEU A 119 -11.57 2.79 -5.49
C LEU A 119 -12.89 2.32 -4.89
N ALA A 120 -13.68 3.25 -4.36
CA ALA A 120 -15.08 3.10 -4.02
C ALA A 120 -15.93 3.55 -5.21
N VAL A 121 -16.33 2.59 -6.05
CA VAL A 121 -17.04 2.85 -7.30
C VAL A 121 -18.54 2.91 -7.04
N THR A 122 -19.16 4.03 -7.40
CA THR A 122 -20.60 4.26 -7.31
C THR A 122 -21.17 4.49 -8.70
N ARG A 123 -22.25 3.78 -9.04
CA ARG A 123 -23.00 4.00 -10.28
C ARG A 123 -24.34 4.64 -9.94
N HIS A 124 -24.55 5.87 -10.40
CA HIS A 124 -25.83 6.56 -10.34
C HIS A 124 -26.31 6.80 -11.78
N GLU A 125 -27.32 6.04 -12.20
CA GLU A 125 -27.88 6.09 -13.56
C GLU A 125 -26.79 5.91 -14.64
N GLU A 126 -26.51 6.94 -15.43
CA GLU A 126 -25.47 6.96 -16.48
C GLU A 126 -24.12 7.49 -15.99
N ASN A 127 -24.06 8.05 -14.77
CA ASN A 127 -22.84 8.63 -14.20
C ASN A 127 -22.06 7.60 -13.38
N LEU A 128 -20.81 7.37 -13.79
CA LEU A 128 -19.85 6.56 -13.05
C LEU A 128 -18.98 7.48 -12.20
N LEU A 129 -19.19 7.44 -10.88
CA LEU A 129 -18.42 8.21 -9.92
C LEU A 129 -17.57 7.27 -9.08
N PHE A 130 -16.35 7.65 -8.76
CA PHE A 130 -15.53 6.88 -7.85
C PHE A 130 -14.63 7.80 -7.03
N ASP A 131 -14.51 7.45 -5.76
CA ASP A 131 -13.57 8.02 -4.80
C ASP A 131 -12.50 6.95 -4.53
N GLY A 132 -11.36 7.30 -3.94
CA GLY A 132 -10.29 6.36 -3.67
C GLY A 132 -8.90 6.97 -3.73
N ALA A 133 -7.93 6.07 -3.66
CA ALA A 133 -6.54 6.39 -3.88
C ALA A 133 -5.95 5.51 -4.98
N PHE A 134 -5.00 6.07 -5.70
CA PHE A 134 -4.25 5.33 -6.71
C PHE A 134 -2.85 5.91 -6.85
N THR A 135 -1.96 5.16 -7.49
CA THR A 135 -0.60 5.64 -7.80
C THR A 135 -0.37 5.73 -9.30
N ILE A 136 0.34 6.77 -9.72
CA ILE A 136 0.89 6.90 -11.06
C ILE A 136 2.36 7.27 -10.90
N MET A 137 3.26 6.53 -11.56
CA MET A 137 4.69 6.85 -11.64
C MET A 137 5.34 7.12 -10.26
N ARG A 138 4.90 6.36 -9.24
CA ARG A 138 5.32 6.42 -7.81
C ARG A 138 4.70 7.54 -6.97
N SER A 139 3.98 8.47 -7.57
CA SER A 139 3.17 9.46 -6.85
C SER A 139 1.82 8.87 -6.49
N GLN A 140 1.34 9.13 -5.27
CA GLN A 140 0.01 8.74 -4.84
C GLN A 140 -0.96 9.92 -4.96
N TYR A 141 -2.14 9.61 -5.44
CA TYR A 141 -3.23 10.53 -5.66
C TYR A 141 -4.43 10.09 -4.84
N ALA A 142 -5.09 11.03 -4.17
CA ALA A 142 -6.42 10.83 -3.63
C ALA A 142 -7.44 11.54 -4.52
N LEU A 143 -8.61 10.92 -4.66
CA LEU A 143 -9.71 11.46 -5.44
C LEU A 143 -10.66 12.22 -4.52
N GLU A 144 -11.08 13.39 -4.96
CA GLU A 144 -12.13 14.16 -4.30
C GLU A 144 -13.17 14.58 -5.33
N PHE A 145 -14.42 14.67 -4.88
CA PHE A 145 -15.49 15.24 -5.68
C PHE A 145 -15.52 16.76 -5.52
N GLU A 146 -15.42 17.47 -6.63
CA GLU A 146 -15.56 18.93 -6.69
C GLU A 146 -16.90 19.28 -7.37
N THR A 147 -17.73 20.09 -6.70
CA THR A 147 -18.95 20.62 -7.32
C THR A 147 -18.58 21.81 -8.20
N LEU A 148 -18.81 21.69 -9.50
CA LEU A 148 -18.54 22.74 -10.47
C LEU A 148 -19.65 23.82 -10.48
N ASN A 149 -19.35 24.97 -11.08
CA ASN A 149 -20.25 26.12 -11.15
C ASN A 149 -21.59 25.83 -11.86
N ASP A 150 -21.62 24.82 -12.73
CA ASP A 150 -22.81 24.36 -13.44
C ASP A 150 -23.63 23.33 -12.64
N GLY A 151 -23.20 23.01 -11.41
CA GLY A 151 -23.81 22.02 -10.54
C GLY A 151 -23.39 20.57 -10.84
N SER A 152 -22.54 20.34 -11.84
CA SER A 152 -21.98 19.01 -12.11
C SER A 152 -20.88 18.63 -11.10
N THR A 153 -20.58 17.34 -11.00
CA THR A 153 -19.54 16.82 -10.10
C THR A 153 -18.32 16.41 -10.91
N ALA A 154 -17.18 17.06 -10.65
CA ALA A 154 -15.89 16.68 -11.19
C ALA A 154 -15.16 15.73 -10.24
N MET A 155 -14.36 14.82 -10.79
CA MET A 155 -13.43 13.99 -10.02
C MET A 155 -12.04 14.60 -10.13
N LYS A 156 -11.52 15.10 -9.01
CA LYS A 156 -10.21 15.72 -8.92
C LYS A 156 -9.24 14.80 -8.21
N ALA A 157 -8.19 14.42 -8.91
CA ALA A 157 -7.03 13.79 -8.31
C ALA A 157 -6.10 14.88 -7.79
N HIS A 158 -5.72 14.79 -6.52
CA HIS A 158 -4.67 15.62 -5.94
C HIS A 158 -3.50 14.74 -5.53
N GLU A 159 -2.29 15.14 -5.90
CA GLU A 159 -1.09 14.47 -5.45
C GLU A 159 -0.93 14.71 -3.95
N HIS A 160 -0.67 13.65 -3.21
CA HIS A 160 -0.20 13.78 -1.85
C HIS A 160 1.25 14.28 -1.88
N GLU A 161 1.46 15.58 -1.62
CA GLU A 161 2.75 16.27 -1.72
C GLU A 161 3.90 15.41 -1.14
N SER A 162 4.90 15.09 -1.96
CA SER A 162 6.20 14.64 -1.48
C SER A 162 6.93 15.88 -0.97
N ALA A 163 6.87 16.14 0.33
CA ALA A 163 7.56 17.26 0.96
C ALA A 163 9.09 17.06 0.93
N PHE A 164 9.72 17.05 -0.24
CA PHE A 164 11.18 17.13 -0.40
C PHE A 164 11.57 17.56 -1.81
N THR A 165 11.34 18.82 -2.15
CA THR A 165 12.12 19.49 -3.20
C THR A 165 13.47 19.89 -2.62
N THR A 166 14.53 19.27 -3.13
CA THR A 166 15.91 19.68 -2.88
C THR A 166 16.17 21.03 -3.55
N GLY A 167 15.97 22.15 -2.84
CA GLY A 167 16.47 23.45 -3.29
C GLY A 167 15.71 24.69 -2.82
N SER A 168 16.38 25.45 -1.95
CA SER A 168 16.21 26.90 -1.71
C SER A 168 14.90 27.42 -1.12
N GLN A 169 14.96 27.72 0.18
CA GLN A 169 14.28 28.82 0.90
C GLN A 169 13.07 29.48 0.22
N SER A 170 11.87 29.08 0.63
CA SER A 170 10.79 30.05 0.84
C SER A 170 9.85 29.55 1.95
N SER A 171 9.74 30.37 2.99
CA SER A 171 9.01 30.15 4.22
C SER A 171 7.50 30.33 4.07
N LEU A 172 6.75 29.25 4.15
CA LEU A 172 5.38 29.21 4.66
C LEU A 172 5.28 28.07 5.67
N PRO A 173 4.59 28.24 6.81
CA PRO A 173 4.69 27.30 7.92
C PRO A 173 3.88 26.03 7.63
N SER A 174 4.59 24.93 7.38
CA SER A 174 4.10 23.58 7.65
C SER A 174 3.82 23.48 9.16
N LEU A 175 2.56 23.58 9.54
CA LEU A 175 2.06 23.65 10.91
C LEU A 175 2.00 22.27 11.60
N CYS A 176 2.96 21.39 11.36
CA CYS A 176 3.04 20.07 12.01
C CYS A 176 4.44 19.72 12.55
N ALA A 177 5.33 20.71 12.73
CA ALA A 177 6.61 20.48 13.39
C ALA A 177 6.48 20.69 14.91
N THR A 178 6.36 19.60 15.67
CA THR A 178 6.79 19.64 17.07
C THR A 178 8.32 19.61 17.12
N VAL A 179 8.89 20.33 18.08
CA VAL A 179 10.32 20.21 18.44
C VAL A 179 10.58 18.77 18.82
N PRO A 180 11.71 18.15 18.42
CA PRO A 180 12.04 16.80 18.87
C PRO A 180 12.14 16.79 20.39
N GLU A 181 11.17 16.19 21.06
CA GLU A 181 11.29 15.93 22.48
C GLU A 181 12.47 14.97 22.65
N THR A 182 13.51 15.45 23.32
CA THR A 182 14.75 14.73 23.63
C THR A 182 14.56 13.63 24.67
N HIS A 183 13.31 13.21 24.89
CA HIS A 183 12.92 12.07 25.72
C HIS A 183 11.70 11.41 25.07
N LEU A 184 11.92 10.30 24.35
CA LEU A 184 10.89 9.42 23.77
C LEU A 184 10.06 8.70 24.85
N HIS A 185 9.38 9.45 25.71
CA HIS A 185 8.56 8.89 26.78
C HIS A 185 7.18 9.51 26.81
N LYS A 186 6.28 8.97 25.96
CA LYS A 186 4.96 8.42 26.34
C LYS A 186 4.11 8.11 25.11
N ARG A 187 4.03 6.82 24.74
CA ARG A 187 2.81 6.17 24.19
C ARG A 187 2.55 4.82 24.87
N GLN A 188 2.81 4.85 26.19
CA GLN A 188 2.44 3.88 27.22
C GLN A 188 3.23 2.55 27.20
N SER A 189 4.53 2.66 27.48
CA SER A 189 5.38 1.74 28.25
C SER A 189 4.77 0.37 28.61
N ARG A 190 4.84 -0.59 27.68
CA ARG A 190 5.00 -2.00 28.06
C ARG A 190 6.50 -2.21 28.26
N ASN A 191 6.95 -2.34 29.50
CA ASN A 191 8.36 -2.61 29.81
C ASN A 191 8.84 -3.81 28.96
N GLY A 192 9.84 -3.59 28.10
CA GLY A 192 10.44 -4.63 27.25
C GLY A 192 10.44 -4.39 25.73
N TRP A 193 9.94 -3.23 25.26
CA TRP A 193 9.90 -2.88 23.83
C TRP A 193 10.97 -1.85 23.42
N ASP A 194 11.59 -1.20 24.40
CA ASP A 194 12.69 -0.24 24.23
C ASP A 194 14.04 -0.97 24.34
N ASN A 195 14.99 -0.63 23.46
CA ASN A 195 16.36 -1.19 23.35
C ASN A 195 16.51 -2.52 22.58
N GLU A 196 15.64 -2.78 21.60
CA GLU A 196 15.87 -3.86 20.63
C GLU A 196 16.65 -3.31 19.42
N ASP A 197 17.78 -3.94 19.10
CA ASP A 197 18.55 -3.62 17.91
C ASP A 197 17.97 -4.33 16.67
N PHE A 198 17.29 -3.56 15.81
CA PHE A 198 16.70 -4.06 14.56
C PHE A 198 17.67 -4.09 13.38
N THR A 199 18.95 -3.72 13.55
CA THR A 199 19.91 -3.63 12.44
C THR A 199 20.06 -4.94 11.67
N SER A 200 19.93 -6.08 12.36
CA SER A 200 20.03 -7.41 11.77
C SER A 200 18.80 -7.86 10.96
N THR A 201 17.65 -7.21 11.15
CA THR A 201 16.38 -7.56 10.48
C THR A 201 15.98 -6.58 9.39
N ILE A 202 16.72 -5.48 9.18
CA ILE A 202 16.40 -4.47 8.16
C ILE A 202 16.15 -5.11 6.79
N GLY A 203 14.95 -4.89 6.24
CA GLY A 203 14.50 -5.38 4.94
C GLY A 203 14.15 -6.87 4.91
N SER A 204 14.29 -7.60 6.02
CA SER A 204 13.97 -9.02 6.09
C SER A 204 12.48 -9.24 6.33
N ALA A 205 11.83 -9.97 5.42
CA ALA A 205 10.46 -10.45 5.60
C ALA A 205 10.36 -11.71 6.49
N ASN A 206 11.48 -12.25 6.99
CA ASN A 206 11.48 -13.45 7.83
C ASN A 206 10.64 -13.23 9.09
N GLY A 207 9.64 -14.11 9.28
CA GLY A 207 8.69 -14.08 10.39
C GLY A 207 7.33 -13.48 10.03
N CYS A 208 7.20 -12.80 8.90
CA CYS A 208 5.88 -12.51 8.33
C CYS A 208 5.24 -13.76 7.71
N PRO A 209 3.90 -13.80 7.59
CA PRO A 209 3.19 -14.90 6.95
C PRO A 209 3.64 -15.19 5.51
N ASN A 210 3.88 -16.46 5.21
CA ASN A 210 4.23 -16.92 3.85
C ASN A 210 3.00 -17.01 2.93
N THR A 211 1.82 -17.10 3.52
CA THR A 211 0.52 -17.08 2.84
C THR A 211 -0.25 -15.86 3.30
N ARG A 212 -1.22 -15.46 2.48
CA ARG A 212 -2.01 -14.27 2.75
C ARG A 212 -2.82 -14.47 4.02
N GLU A 213 -2.66 -13.58 4.98
CA GLU A 213 -3.42 -13.56 6.23
C GLU A 213 -4.37 -12.36 6.26
N ILE A 214 -5.44 -12.46 7.03
CA ILE A 214 -6.44 -11.41 7.23
C ILE A 214 -6.43 -11.02 8.71
N ALA A 215 -6.21 -9.74 8.97
CA ALA A 215 -6.45 -9.12 10.26
C ALA A 215 -7.87 -8.53 10.27
N ASN A 216 -8.80 -9.19 10.95
CA ASN A 216 -10.13 -8.63 11.19
C ASN A 216 -10.03 -7.47 12.19
N ILE A 217 -10.57 -6.31 11.85
CA ILE A 217 -10.49 -5.10 12.66
C ILE A 217 -11.87 -4.58 13.03
N GLY A 218 -11.95 -4.01 14.23
CA GLY A 218 -13.09 -3.22 14.65
C GLY A 218 -12.81 -1.72 14.54
N ILE A 219 -13.80 -0.94 14.12
CA ILE A 219 -13.73 0.51 14.04
C ILE A 219 -14.93 1.11 14.77
N MET A 220 -14.68 2.14 15.56
CA MET A 220 -15.72 2.97 16.17
C MET A 220 -15.48 4.43 15.85
N THR A 221 -16.55 5.19 15.60
CA THR A 221 -16.47 6.66 15.56
C THR A 221 -16.99 7.23 16.88
N ASP A 222 -16.38 8.31 17.36
CA ASP A 222 -17.05 9.17 18.33
C ASP A 222 -17.99 10.18 17.66
N CYS A 223 -18.76 10.89 18.48
CA CYS A 223 -19.71 11.88 18.03
C CYS A 223 -19.08 13.00 17.20
N THR A 224 -17.87 13.43 17.58
CA THR A 224 -17.18 14.54 16.91
C THR A 224 -16.67 14.14 15.53
N TYR A 225 -16.29 12.89 15.36
CA TYR A 225 -15.92 12.34 14.06
C TYR A 225 -17.15 12.27 13.17
N THR A 226 -18.25 11.66 13.63
CA THR A 226 -19.49 11.59 12.84
C THR A 226 -20.03 12.98 12.48
N ALA A 227 -19.97 13.94 13.40
CA ALA A 227 -20.38 15.33 13.16
C ALA A 227 -19.59 16.06 12.07
N SER A 228 -18.41 15.55 11.71
CA SER A 228 -17.59 16.11 10.63
C SER A 228 -18.04 15.68 9.22
N PHE A 229 -19.03 14.80 9.14
CA PHE A 229 -19.62 14.29 7.90
C PHE A 229 -21.06 14.77 7.73
N ASN A 230 -21.52 14.81 6.48
CA ASN A 230 -22.90 15.20 6.15
C ASN A 230 -23.94 14.16 6.58
N SER A 231 -23.53 12.89 6.67
CA SER A 231 -24.36 11.77 7.10
C SER A 231 -23.53 10.58 7.57
N SER A 232 -24.13 9.70 8.38
CA SER A 232 -23.49 8.44 8.81
C SER A 232 -23.11 7.54 7.63
N ASP A 233 -23.88 7.57 6.52
CA ASP A 233 -23.52 6.85 5.29
C ASP A 233 -22.24 7.39 4.65
N SER A 234 -22.07 8.72 4.63
CA SER A 234 -20.85 9.34 4.10
C SER A 234 -19.64 9.03 4.99
N ALA A 235 -19.81 8.99 6.31
CA ALA A 235 -18.78 8.53 7.25
C ALA A 235 -18.43 7.06 7.00
N GLN A 236 -19.42 6.16 6.89
CA GLN A 236 -19.20 4.74 6.58
C GLN A 236 -18.35 4.57 5.32
N ARG A 237 -18.73 5.23 4.22
CA ARG A 237 -18.03 5.12 2.94
C ARG A 237 -16.59 5.61 3.05
N TYR A 238 -16.38 6.74 3.71
CA TYR A 238 -15.04 7.29 3.92
C TYR A 238 -14.15 6.33 4.72
N ILE A 239 -14.67 5.79 5.83
CA ILE A 239 -13.94 4.83 6.69
C ILE A 239 -13.54 3.57 5.92
N LEU A 240 -14.47 2.98 5.17
CA LEU A 240 -14.18 1.79 4.37
C LEU A 240 -13.13 2.06 3.28
N ASN A 241 -13.16 3.25 2.67
CA ASN A 241 -12.17 3.65 1.67
C ASN A 241 -10.78 3.90 2.31
N MET A 242 -10.74 4.50 3.50
CA MET A 242 -9.52 4.68 4.29
C MET A 242 -8.86 3.33 4.60
N VAL A 243 -9.63 2.36 5.10
CA VAL A 243 -9.13 1.00 5.38
C VAL A 243 -8.68 0.31 4.11
N ASN A 244 -9.44 0.42 3.01
CA ASN A 244 -9.09 -0.17 1.72
C ASN A 244 -7.74 0.35 1.19
N THR A 245 -7.49 1.65 1.37
CA THR A 245 -6.24 2.31 1.00
C THR A 245 -5.09 1.89 1.92
N ALA A 246 -5.30 1.96 3.24
CA ALA A 246 -4.29 1.58 4.21
C ALA A 246 -3.92 0.09 4.13
N SER A 247 -4.87 -0.80 3.79
CA SER A 247 -4.60 -2.22 3.62
C SER A 247 -3.43 -2.43 2.66
N VAL A 248 -3.36 -1.69 1.53
CA VAL A 248 -2.32 -1.81 0.49
C VAL A 248 -0.90 -1.91 1.07
N VAL A 249 -0.57 -1.06 2.05
CA VAL A 249 0.79 -1.01 2.60
C VAL A 249 1.07 -2.20 3.51
N PHE A 250 0.06 -2.75 4.20
CA PHE A 250 0.17 -4.00 4.94
C PHE A 250 0.26 -5.19 3.98
N GLU A 251 -0.47 -5.15 2.86
CA GLU A 251 -0.48 -6.23 1.89
C GLU A 251 0.91 -6.46 1.31
N ASN A 252 1.52 -5.36 0.88
CA ASN A 252 2.81 -5.35 0.20
C ASN A 252 3.98 -5.59 1.15
N SER A 253 3.83 -5.24 2.43
CA SER A 253 4.95 -5.25 3.39
C SER A 253 4.96 -6.50 4.28
N PHE A 254 3.77 -7.02 4.63
CA PHE A 254 3.63 -8.07 5.64
C PHE A 254 2.79 -9.26 5.19
N ASN A 255 2.28 -9.27 3.95
CA ASN A 255 1.36 -10.28 3.46
C ASN A 255 0.06 -10.40 4.28
N ILE A 256 -0.41 -9.27 4.84
CA ILE A 256 -1.61 -9.19 5.68
C ILE A 256 -2.62 -8.22 5.04
N SER A 257 -3.89 -8.64 4.93
CA SER A 257 -5.04 -7.78 4.60
C SER A 257 -5.63 -7.20 5.87
N LEU A 258 -6.11 -5.95 5.81
CA LEU A 258 -6.96 -5.40 6.86
C LEU A 258 -8.43 -5.53 6.44
N ALA A 259 -9.23 -6.25 7.23
CA ALA A 259 -10.65 -6.49 6.95
C ALA A 259 -11.53 -5.88 8.04
N VAL A 260 -12.49 -5.04 7.69
CA VAL A 260 -13.46 -4.51 8.66
C VAL A 260 -14.46 -5.61 9.04
N GLN A 261 -14.41 -6.04 10.29
CA GLN A 261 -15.36 -7.01 10.85
C GLN A 261 -16.41 -6.33 11.72
N ASN A 262 -16.06 -5.25 12.43
CA ASN A 262 -17.03 -4.48 13.19
C ASN A 262 -16.90 -3.00 12.88
N LEU A 263 -18.02 -2.34 12.62
CA LEU A 263 -18.08 -0.89 12.41
C LEU A 263 -19.22 -0.30 13.22
N THR A 264 -18.91 0.54 14.19
CA THR A 264 -19.91 1.28 14.97
C THR A 264 -19.78 2.76 14.68
N ILE A 265 -20.83 3.37 14.12
CA ILE A 265 -20.86 4.80 13.84
C ILE A 265 -21.77 5.48 14.85
N SER A 266 -21.17 6.18 15.81
CA SER A 266 -21.90 6.90 16.86
C SER A 266 -22.68 8.07 16.28
N ASP A 267 -23.74 8.51 16.96
CA ASP A 267 -24.49 9.72 16.60
C ASP A 267 -23.59 10.97 16.57
N ALA A 268 -23.88 11.91 15.67
CA ALA A 268 -23.15 13.17 15.54
C ALA A 268 -23.31 14.07 16.78
N GLU A 269 -24.40 13.94 17.53
CA GLU A 269 -24.58 14.66 18.78
C GLU A 269 -23.89 13.92 19.93
N CYS A 270 -22.97 14.63 20.59
CA CYS A 270 -22.28 14.07 21.74
C CYS A 270 -23.22 13.89 22.94
N PRO A 271 -23.15 12.76 23.66
CA PRO A 271 -24.03 12.51 24.80
C PRO A 271 -23.74 13.48 25.95
N SER A 272 -24.79 13.88 26.67
CA SER A 272 -24.70 14.76 27.85
C SER A 272 -24.12 14.07 29.09
N SER A 273 -24.13 12.74 29.11
CA SER A 273 -23.49 11.89 30.12
C SER A 273 -23.07 10.57 29.49
N THR A 274 -21.97 9.99 29.97
CA THR A 274 -21.43 8.71 29.47
C THR A 274 -21.52 7.63 30.54
N SER A 275 -21.54 6.36 30.10
CA SER A 275 -21.37 5.19 30.96
C SER A 275 -19.95 4.65 30.82
N ASP A 276 -19.60 3.64 31.63
CA ASP A 276 -18.30 2.95 31.52
C ASP A 276 -18.04 2.36 30.12
N THR A 277 -19.10 2.00 29.39
CA THR A 277 -19.01 1.42 28.05
C THR A 277 -18.92 2.44 26.92
N THR A 278 -19.20 3.72 27.18
CA THR A 278 -19.17 4.81 26.20
C THR A 278 -18.34 6.02 26.65
N ALA A 279 -17.51 5.85 27.68
CA ALA A 279 -16.67 6.90 28.26
C ALA A 279 -15.69 7.56 27.25
N TRP A 280 -15.42 6.89 26.13
CA TRP A 280 -14.61 7.39 25.02
C TRP A 280 -15.39 8.31 24.06
N ASN A 281 -16.73 8.31 24.10
CA ASN A 281 -17.59 9.11 23.23
C ASN A 281 -17.98 10.44 23.88
N VAL A 282 -17.05 11.40 23.86
CA VAL A 282 -17.18 12.71 24.52
C VAL A 282 -16.78 13.85 23.56
N PRO A 283 -17.23 15.10 23.76
CA PRO A 283 -16.81 16.23 22.94
C PRO A 283 -15.31 16.55 23.11
N CYS A 284 -14.70 17.27 22.17
CA CYS A 284 -13.27 17.60 22.19
C CYS A 284 -12.82 18.46 23.37
N SER A 285 -13.75 19.15 24.04
CA SER A 285 -13.47 19.89 25.27
C SER A 285 -13.22 18.98 26.48
N GLN A 286 -13.52 17.68 26.36
CA GLN A 286 -13.39 16.70 27.42
C GLN A 286 -12.33 15.65 27.06
N GLY A 287 -11.06 15.99 27.33
CA GLY A 287 -9.92 15.07 27.25
C GLY A 287 -9.22 15.01 25.89
N ASP A 288 -7.97 14.56 25.93
CA ASP A 288 -7.07 14.42 24.79
C ASP A 288 -7.10 12.99 24.20
N LEU A 289 -6.26 12.75 23.17
CA LEU A 289 -6.14 11.43 22.55
C LEU A 289 -5.68 10.35 23.54
N ASN A 290 -4.85 10.69 24.52
CA ASN A 290 -4.40 9.74 25.55
C ASN A 290 -5.55 9.32 26.48
N MET A 291 -6.39 10.26 26.91
CA MET A 291 -7.60 9.97 27.67
C MET A 291 -8.52 9.05 26.86
N ARG A 292 -8.73 9.37 25.57
CA ARG A 292 -9.55 8.55 24.65
C ARG A 292 -8.98 7.16 24.47
N LEU A 293 -7.67 7.01 24.31
CA LEU A 293 -7.03 5.69 24.22
C LEU A 293 -7.26 4.89 25.50
N GLN A 294 -7.10 5.51 26.67
CA GLN A 294 -7.30 4.83 27.95
C GLN A 294 -8.76 4.38 28.14
N THR A 295 -9.74 5.25 27.89
CA THR A 295 -11.16 4.92 28.03
C THR A 295 -11.61 3.91 26.97
N PHE A 296 -11.14 4.04 25.73
CA PHE A 296 -11.40 3.08 24.67
C PHE A 296 -10.75 1.72 24.93
N SER A 297 -9.54 1.69 25.50
CA SER A 297 -8.88 0.44 25.91
C SER A 297 -9.64 -0.27 27.02
N ARG A 298 -10.21 0.47 27.99
CA ARG A 298 -11.10 -0.11 29.02
C ARG A 298 -12.33 -0.76 28.41
N TRP A 299 -12.95 -0.08 27.43
CA TRP A 299 -14.05 -0.66 26.66
C TRP A 299 -13.58 -1.91 25.90
N ARG A 300 -12.45 -1.87 25.19
CA ARG A 300 -11.89 -3.02 24.47
C ARG A 300 -11.68 -4.23 25.39
N SER A 301 -11.15 -4.01 26.59
CA SER A 301 -10.96 -5.02 27.64
C SER A 301 -12.24 -5.69 28.12
N SER A 302 -13.41 -5.05 27.92
CA SER A 302 -14.72 -5.60 28.27
C SER A 302 -15.36 -6.43 27.15
N VAL A 303 -14.81 -6.39 25.93
CA VAL A 303 -15.33 -7.09 24.77
C VAL A 303 -14.50 -8.34 24.51
N ASN A 304 -15.16 -9.49 24.42
CA ASN A 304 -14.54 -10.74 24.01
C ASN A 304 -14.95 -11.07 22.57
N ASP A 305 -14.09 -10.72 21.62
CA ASP A 305 -14.25 -10.95 20.19
C ASP A 305 -12.93 -11.45 19.58
N GLU A 306 -12.95 -11.73 18.27
CA GLU A 306 -11.80 -12.23 17.51
C GLU A 306 -11.08 -11.12 16.71
N ASN A 307 -11.48 -9.85 16.90
CA ASN A 307 -10.83 -8.72 16.23
C ASN A 307 -9.37 -8.61 16.66
N ALA A 308 -8.50 -8.52 15.66
CA ALA A 308 -7.07 -8.29 15.82
C ALA A 308 -6.76 -7.00 16.58
N TYR A 309 -7.52 -5.95 16.31
CA TYR A 309 -7.49 -4.70 17.06
C TYR A 309 -8.73 -3.84 16.81
N TRP A 310 -8.91 -2.82 17.64
CA TRP A 310 -9.94 -1.81 17.47
C TRP A 310 -9.35 -0.41 17.28
N THR A 311 -9.93 0.36 16.38
CA THR A 311 -9.57 1.76 16.15
C THR A 311 -10.73 2.68 16.53
N LEU A 312 -10.46 3.69 17.35
CA LEU A 312 -11.38 4.80 17.60
C LEU A 312 -11.04 5.98 16.67
N LEU A 313 -12.00 6.39 15.86
CA LEU A 313 -11.91 7.58 15.02
C LEU A 313 -12.54 8.77 15.74
N THR A 314 -11.81 9.88 15.83
CA THR A 314 -12.24 11.10 16.54
C THR A 314 -12.07 12.36 15.70
N GLY A 315 -13.00 13.29 15.80
CA GLY A 315 -12.86 14.63 15.21
C GLY A 315 -11.93 15.54 16.03
N CYS A 316 -11.46 15.07 17.19
CA CYS A 316 -10.67 15.86 18.12
C CYS A 316 -9.18 15.72 17.84
N SER A 317 -8.60 16.75 17.24
CA SER A 317 -7.16 16.98 17.24
C SER A 317 -6.81 18.03 18.30
N VAL A 318 -5.68 17.84 18.99
CA VAL A 318 -5.16 18.85 19.91
C VAL A 318 -4.26 19.83 19.18
N SER A 319 -4.18 21.06 19.69
CA SER A 319 -3.28 22.13 19.22
C SER A 319 -1.79 21.78 19.27
N ALA A 320 -1.42 20.62 19.85
CA ALA A 320 -0.05 20.14 20.01
C ALA A 320 0.44 19.17 18.92
N GLY A 321 -0.32 18.96 17.83
CA GLY A 321 0.14 18.18 16.67
C GLY A 321 0.07 16.66 16.82
N GLU A 322 -0.45 16.14 17.94
CA GLU A 322 -0.76 14.71 18.09
C GLU A 322 -2.07 14.37 17.37
N ILE A 323 -1.99 13.53 16.34
CA ILE A 323 -3.10 13.16 15.46
C ILE A 323 -3.48 11.66 15.51
N GLY A 324 -2.77 10.89 16.32
CA GLY A 324 -3.05 9.47 16.54
C GLY A 324 -2.26 8.97 17.75
N VAL A 325 -2.70 7.85 18.36
CA VAL A 325 -1.99 7.18 19.46
C VAL A 325 -2.37 5.70 19.49
N SER A 326 -1.39 4.82 19.75
CA SER A 326 -1.56 3.36 19.68
C SER A 326 -0.73 2.63 20.73
N TRP A 327 -1.23 1.48 21.17
CA TRP A 327 -0.43 0.53 21.95
C TRP A 327 0.50 -0.28 21.05
N ILE A 328 1.80 -0.23 21.34
CA ILE A 328 2.78 -0.96 20.54
C ILE A 328 2.69 -2.47 20.82
N GLY A 329 2.58 -3.27 19.76
CA GLY A 329 2.62 -4.72 19.81
C GLY A 329 1.44 -5.36 20.53
N ALA A 330 0.29 -4.68 20.53
CA ALA A 330 -0.93 -5.12 21.18
C ALA A 330 -1.81 -6.02 20.29
N LEU A 331 -1.38 -6.35 19.06
CA LEU A 331 -2.12 -7.23 18.14
C LEU A 331 -2.66 -8.48 18.85
N CYS A 332 -3.91 -8.85 18.54
CA CYS A 332 -4.65 -9.98 19.12
C CYS A 332 -4.88 -9.93 20.64
N ASN A 333 -4.48 -8.86 21.34
CA ASN A 333 -4.64 -8.76 22.78
C ASN A 333 -6.01 -8.18 23.14
N THR A 334 -6.92 -9.00 23.68
CA THR A 334 -8.23 -8.52 24.13
C THR A 334 -8.17 -7.69 25.41
N GLY A 335 -7.05 -7.70 26.14
CA GLY A 335 -6.88 -6.97 27.39
C GLY A 335 -7.73 -7.52 28.55
N SER A 336 -8.34 -8.69 28.41
CA SER A 336 -9.14 -9.34 29.44
C SER A 336 -8.29 -9.61 30.70
N GLY A 337 -8.70 -9.04 31.84
CA GLY A 337 -8.01 -9.18 33.13
C GLY A 337 -6.92 -8.14 33.45
N SER A 338 -6.63 -7.18 32.56
CA SER A 338 -5.70 -6.06 32.84
C SER A 338 -6.47 -4.82 33.30
N SER A 339 -6.17 -4.30 34.50
CA SER A 339 -6.75 -3.06 35.02
C SER A 339 -6.08 -1.78 34.50
N ASN A 340 -4.94 -1.88 33.80
CA ASN A 340 -4.05 -0.75 33.51
C ASN A 340 -3.71 -0.57 32.01
N GLY A 341 -4.58 -0.96 31.09
CA GLY A 341 -4.36 -0.75 29.65
C GLY A 341 -3.47 -1.82 28.99
N GLY A 342 -3.33 -1.73 27.67
CA GLY A 342 -2.67 -2.74 26.83
C GLY A 342 -3.61 -3.66 26.05
N ALA A 343 -4.91 -3.36 26.01
CA ALA A 343 -5.84 -3.98 25.08
C ALA A 343 -5.55 -3.47 23.65
N SER A 344 -5.80 -4.30 22.64
CA SER A 344 -5.54 -4.01 21.23
C SER A 344 -6.43 -2.90 20.72
N ALA A 345 -5.99 -1.66 20.95
CA ALA A 345 -6.73 -0.43 20.72
C ALA A 345 -5.78 0.68 20.24
N ASN A 346 -6.27 1.50 19.33
CA ASN A 346 -5.62 2.75 18.93
C ASN A 346 -6.67 3.84 18.65
N VAL A 347 -6.22 5.09 18.54
CA VAL A 347 -7.06 6.26 18.27
C VAL A 347 -6.45 7.03 17.11
N VAL A 348 -7.28 7.45 16.16
CA VAL A 348 -6.90 8.23 14.98
C VAL A 348 -7.79 9.47 14.91
N ALA A 349 -7.18 10.65 14.82
CA ALA A 349 -7.89 11.90 14.64
C ALA A 349 -8.09 12.20 13.14
N ARG A 350 -9.22 12.84 12.81
CA ARG A 350 -9.52 13.29 11.45
C ARG A 350 -8.47 14.30 10.96
N THR A 351 -7.94 14.07 9.76
CA THR A 351 -6.92 14.91 9.14
C THR A 351 -6.93 14.72 7.60
N SER A 352 -6.20 15.54 6.86
CA SER A 352 -6.03 15.36 5.40
C SER A 352 -5.21 14.10 5.04
N ASN A 353 -4.37 13.62 5.96
CA ASN A 353 -3.54 12.42 5.80
C ASN A 353 -4.05 11.23 6.62
N GLU A 354 -5.38 11.09 6.75
CA GLU A 354 -5.97 10.20 7.77
C GLU A 354 -5.64 8.73 7.53
N TRP A 355 -5.62 8.27 6.27
CA TRP A 355 -5.27 6.89 5.96
C TRP A 355 -3.80 6.57 6.30
N GLN A 356 -2.88 7.54 6.15
CA GLN A 356 -1.48 7.39 6.57
C GLN A 356 -1.39 7.27 8.10
N VAL A 357 -2.13 8.11 8.83
CA VAL A 357 -2.18 8.04 10.30
C VAL A 357 -2.79 6.71 10.75
N PHE A 358 -3.88 6.27 10.12
CA PHE A 358 -4.47 4.98 10.38
C PHE A 358 -3.47 3.83 10.14
N ALA A 359 -2.73 3.86 9.04
CA ALA A 359 -1.69 2.87 8.76
C ALA A 359 -0.54 2.91 9.79
N HIS A 360 -0.11 4.11 10.20
CA HIS A 360 0.92 4.32 11.22
C HIS A 360 0.51 3.75 12.58
N GLU A 361 -0.68 4.13 13.07
CA GLU A 361 -1.17 3.68 14.37
C GLU A 361 -1.52 2.18 14.37
N SER A 362 -1.98 1.65 13.23
CA SER A 362 -2.13 0.21 13.02
C SER A 362 -0.77 -0.49 13.07
N ALA A 363 0.26 0.03 12.41
CA ALA A 363 1.59 -0.58 12.40
C ALA A 363 2.21 -0.62 13.80
N HIS A 364 1.98 0.40 14.64
CA HIS A 364 2.30 0.31 16.07
C HIS A 364 1.63 -0.89 16.74
N THR A 365 0.35 -1.16 16.47
CA THR A 365 -0.33 -2.36 17.00
C THR A 365 0.35 -3.66 16.56
N PHE A 366 0.89 -3.71 15.34
CA PHE A 366 1.74 -4.81 14.83
C PHE A 366 3.17 -4.81 15.38
N GLY A 367 3.50 -3.89 16.28
CA GLY A 367 4.80 -3.80 16.92
C GLY A 367 5.83 -2.96 16.17
N ALA A 368 5.42 -2.11 15.21
CA ALA A 368 6.34 -1.17 14.61
C ALA A 368 6.80 -0.10 15.62
N VAL A 369 8.07 0.29 15.56
CA VAL A 369 8.60 1.51 16.20
C VAL A 369 8.79 2.61 15.17
N HIS A 370 9.00 3.84 15.64
CA HIS A 370 9.25 4.96 14.74
C HIS A 370 10.55 4.83 13.97
N ASP A 371 10.54 5.27 12.72
CA ASP A 371 11.76 5.47 11.95
C ASP A 371 12.61 6.59 12.55
N CYS A 372 13.93 6.45 12.46
CA CYS A 372 14.83 7.46 12.95
C CYS A 372 14.72 8.76 12.13
N THR A 373 14.85 9.88 12.82
CA THR A 373 14.99 11.22 12.25
C THR A 373 16.39 11.77 12.54
N SER A 374 16.80 12.83 11.85
CA SER A 374 18.04 13.55 12.15
C SER A 374 18.26 13.84 13.64
N SER A 375 17.18 14.09 14.39
CA SER A 375 17.22 14.38 15.82
C SER A 375 17.39 13.15 16.73
N THR A 376 16.95 11.97 16.29
CA THR A 376 17.10 10.71 17.03
C THR A 376 18.41 9.99 16.64
N CYS A 377 19.06 10.43 15.56
CA CYS A 377 20.35 9.92 15.13
C CYS A 377 21.50 10.49 15.98
N GLY A 378 21.86 9.74 17.03
CA GLY A 378 22.94 10.06 17.97
C GLY A 378 23.53 8.80 18.62
N SER A 379 23.99 8.90 19.87
CA SER A 379 24.76 7.84 20.56
C SER A 379 24.00 6.53 20.81
N ASP A 380 22.67 6.52 20.69
CA ASP A 380 21.85 5.34 20.98
C ASP A 380 20.67 5.22 19.99
N SER A 381 20.96 4.74 18.78
CA SER A 381 19.95 4.50 17.74
C SER A 381 19.09 3.26 17.99
N THR A 382 19.21 2.60 19.14
CA THR A 382 18.44 1.39 19.50
C THR A 382 16.98 1.70 19.88
N GLN A 383 16.60 2.98 19.89
CA GLN A 383 15.26 3.48 20.22
C GLN A 383 14.40 3.79 18.98
N CYS A 384 14.95 3.67 17.78
CA CYS A 384 14.24 3.96 16.53
C CYS A 384 14.69 3.02 15.40
N CYS A 385 13.94 3.02 14.31
CA CYS A 385 14.21 2.21 13.13
C CYS A 385 15.13 2.95 12.15
N SER A 386 16.39 2.51 12.05
CA SER A 386 17.35 3.09 11.11
C SER A 386 17.03 2.73 9.66
N LEU A 387 17.26 3.65 8.72
CA LEU A 387 16.97 3.40 7.29
C LEU A 387 17.75 2.20 6.73
N SER A 388 19.02 2.09 7.10
CA SER A 388 19.89 0.98 6.74
C SER A 388 21.00 0.79 7.77
N SER A 389 21.80 -0.28 7.63
CA SER A 389 22.98 -0.52 8.47
C SER A 389 24.02 0.61 8.44
N ASN A 390 23.98 1.49 7.42
CA ASN A 390 24.93 2.60 7.27
C ASN A 390 24.24 3.97 7.25
N THR A 391 22.91 4.03 7.40
CA THR A 391 22.15 5.29 7.34
C THR A 391 21.11 5.26 8.43
N CYS A 392 21.30 6.11 9.44
CA CYS A 392 20.35 6.23 10.53
C CYS A 392 19.06 6.93 10.09
N ASP A 393 19.16 8.17 9.61
CA ASP A 393 17.99 9.01 9.31
C ASP A 393 17.21 8.47 8.10
N ALA A 394 15.90 8.25 8.28
CA ALA A 394 14.98 7.84 7.23
C ALA A 394 14.46 9.01 6.38
N GLY A 395 14.83 10.25 6.72
CA GLY A 395 14.58 11.44 5.92
C GLY A 395 13.12 11.84 5.81
N GLY A 396 12.25 11.35 6.70
CA GLY A 396 10.82 11.68 6.65
C GLY A 396 10.06 11.08 5.47
N GLN A 397 10.54 9.96 4.91
CA GLN A 397 9.99 9.40 3.66
C GLN A 397 9.00 8.25 3.85
N TYR A 398 8.87 7.73 5.07
CA TYR A 398 8.18 6.47 5.35
C TYR A 398 7.10 6.65 6.41
N LEU A 399 6.09 5.77 6.37
CA LEU A 399 4.90 5.85 7.20
C LEU A 399 5.17 5.85 8.70
N MET A 400 6.26 5.23 9.17
CA MET A 400 6.61 5.22 10.60
C MET A 400 7.43 6.44 11.03
N ASN A 401 7.52 7.49 10.22
CA ASN A 401 8.05 8.76 10.70
C ASN A 401 7.17 9.29 11.86
N PRO A 402 7.77 9.85 12.94
CA PRO A 402 7.01 10.45 14.03
C PRO A 402 6.08 11.60 13.60
N VAL A 403 6.34 12.22 12.45
CA VAL A 403 5.53 13.26 11.84
C VAL A 403 4.91 12.71 10.56
N SER A 404 3.58 12.71 10.46
CA SER A 404 2.88 12.24 9.26
C SER A 404 2.96 13.26 8.12
N GLY A 405 3.24 12.77 6.92
CA GLY A 405 3.26 13.55 5.69
C GLY A 405 2.45 12.86 4.59
N SER A 406 1.85 13.66 3.71
CA SER A 406 1.01 13.19 2.60
C SER A 406 1.73 12.18 1.71
N GLY A 407 2.98 12.46 1.31
CA GLY A 407 3.77 11.60 0.42
C GLY A 407 4.28 10.28 1.03
N MET A 408 3.94 9.96 2.28
CA MET A 408 4.38 8.72 2.94
C MET A 408 3.47 7.56 2.55
N THR A 409 3.97 6.63 1.73
CA THR A 409 3.14 5.58 1.11
C THR A 409 3.69 4.17 1.25
N ARG A 410 4.70 4.02 2.11
CA ARG A 410 5.44 2.77 2.30
C ARG A 410 6.09 2.74 3.68
N PHE A 411 6.25 1.53 4.21
CA PHE A 411 7.06 1.28 5.40
C PHE A 411 8.55 1.24 5.06
N SER A 412 9.40 1.64 6.00
CA SER A 412 10.85 1.57 5.81
C SER A 412 11.32 0.11 5.83
N PRO A 413 12.49 -0.19 5.26
CA PRO A 413 13.08 -1.53 5.39
C PRO A 413 13.21 -1.98 6.86
N CYS A 414 13.53 -1.07 7.78
CA CYS A 414 13.59 -1.41 9.20
C CYS A 414 12.22 -1.73 9.78
N THR A 415 11.18 -0.93 9.47
CA THR A 415 9.81 -1.25 9.91
C THR A 415 9.39 -2.64 9.46
N ILE A 416 9.71 -3.02 8.21
CA ILE A 416 9.43 -4.36 7.67
C ILE A 416 10.08 -5.44 8.55
N GLY A 417 11.40 -5.32 8.75
CA GLY A 417 12.17 -6.22 9.61
C GLY A 417 11.66 -6.30 11.05
N ASN A 418 11.36 -5.15 11.63
CA ASN A 418 10.88 -4.99 12.99
C ASN A 418 9.55 -5.72 13.21
N VAL A 419 8.55 -5.50 12.34
CA VAL A 419 7.25 -6.18 12.44
C VAL A 419 7.39 -7.68 12.17
N CYS A 420 8.04 -8.07 11.07
CA CYS A 420 8.15 -9.49 10.71
C CYS A 420 8.92 -10.31 11.76
N SER A 421 10.04 -9.79 12.28
CA SER A 421 10.80 -10.49 13.34
C SER A 421 10.01 -10.63 14.65
N ARG A 422 9.16 -9.65 14.99
CA ARG A 422 8.33 -9.68 16.19
C ARG A 422 7.14 -10.62 16.07
N LEU A 423 6.53 -10.73 14.89
CA LEU A 423 5.54 -11.76 14.58
C LEU A 423 6.17 -13.16 14.62
N GLY A 424 7.28 -13.36 13.92
CA GLY A 424 7.96 -14.66 13.84
C GLY A 424 8.53 -15.17 15.17
N SER A 425 8.89 -14.26 16.08
CA SER A 425 9.35 -14.62 17.43
C SER A 425 8.22 -14.78 18.45
N GLY A 426 6.98 -14.44 18.10
CA GLY A 426 5.83 -14.43 19.01
C GLY A 426 5.87 -13.31 20.06
N ARG A 427 6.72 -12.29 19.89
CA ARG A 427 6.71 -11.08 20.74
C ARG A 427 5.45 -10.23 20.50
N VAL A 428 4.97 -10.22 19.26
CA VAL A 428 3.62 -9.78 18.88
C VAL A 428 2.78 -11.02 18.68
N ASP A 429 1.61 -11.06 19.30
CA ASP A 429 0.69 -12.18 19.13
C ASP A 429 -0.03 -12.05 17.77
N GLY A 430 0.16 -13.04 16.91
CA GLY A 430 -0.49 -13.13 15.60
C GLY A 430 -1.61 -14.18 15.53
N ARG A 431 -2.01 -14.80 16.65
CA ARG A 431 -2.93 -15.95 16.69
C ARG A 431 -4.34 -15.71 16.13
N CYS A 432 -4.74 -14.44 16.03
CA CYS A 432 -6.05 -14.03 15.55
C CYS A 432 -6.04 -13.69 14.05
N LEU A 433 -4.86 -13.73 13.41
CA LEU A 433 -4.75 -13.63 11.96
C LEU A 433 -5.34 -14.89 11.35
N VAL A 434 -6.14 -14.69 10.30
CA VAL A 434 -6.87 -15.77 9.63
C VAL A 434 -6.32 -15.97 8.24
N ASP A 435 -5.92 -17.20 7.91
CA ASP A 435 -5.44 -17.52 6.57
C ASP A 435 -6.56 -17.24 5.56
N SER A 436 -6.27 -16.45 4.52
CA SER A 436 -7.28 -16.05 3.54
C SER A 436 -7.88 -17.23 2.77
N ARG A 437 -7.24 -18.41 2.81
CA ARG A 437 -7.71 -19.65 2.19
C ARG A 437 -8.69 -20.38 3.10
N THR A 438 -8.41 -20.49 4.40
CA THR A 438 -9.25 -21.25 5.35
C THR A 438 -10.25 -20.40 6.11
N GLY A 439 -10.07 -19.08 6.18
CA GLY A 439 -11.04 -18.13 6.73
C GLY A 439 -12.36 -18.05 5.96
N ASN A 440 -12.46 -18.80 4.86
CA ASN A 440 -13.61 -18.89 3.96
C ASN A 440 -14.44 -20.16 4.19
N THR A 441 -14.15 -21.00 5.20
CA THR A 441 -14.72 -22.36 5.30
C THR A 441 -16.11 -22.45 5.97
N THR A 442 -16.78 -21.35 6.30
CA THR A 442 -18.13 -21.38 6.89
C THR A 442 -19.25 -20.94 5.93
N ASN A 443 -18.95 -20.65 4.67
CA ASN A 443 -19.98 -20.50 3.66
C ASN A 443 -20.17 -21.82 2.89
N THR A 444 -21.36 -22.40 3.00
CA THR A 444 -21.84 -23.54 2.21
C THR A 444 -22.07 -23.20 0.72
N ASN A 445 -21.43 -22.13 0.22
CA ASN A 445 -21.43 -21.70 -1.17
C ASN A 445 -19.98 -21.67 -1.63
N GLY A 446 -19.49 -22.82 -2.10
CA GLY A 446 -18.11 -22.99 -2.55
C GLY A 446 -17.68 -21.91 -3.54
N GLN A 447 -16.45 -21.44 -3.39
CA GLN A 447 -15.84 -20.41 -4.21
C GLN A 447 -14.72 -20.98 -5.07
N CYS A 448 -15.13 -21.46 -6.24
CA CYS A 448 -14.22 -21.88 -7.28
C CYS A 448 -13.11 -20.85 -7.59
N GLY A 449 -11.86 -21.31 -7.54
CA GLY A 449 -10.64 -20.57 -7.85
C GLY A 449 -9.84 -20.14 -6.62
N ASN A 450 -10.19 -20.61 -5.43
CA ASN A 450 -9.48 -20.33 -4.18
C ASN A 450 -8.43 -21.39 -3.81
N GLY A 451 -8.37 -22.49 -4.57
CA GLY A 451 -7.42 -23.59 -4.39
C GLY A 451 -7.87 -24.64 -3.37
N ILE A 452 -9.16 -24.69 -3.01
CA ILE A 452 -9.76 -25.66 -2.10
C ILE A 452 -10.95 -26.31 -2.80
N VAL A 453 -11.02 -27.65 -2.82
CA VAL A 453 -12.18 -28.34 -3.40
C VAL A 453 -13.35 -28.31 -2.42
N GLU A 454 -14.41 -27.59 -2.77
CA GLU A 454 -15.60 -27.40 -1.92
C GLU A 454 -16.80 -28.25 -2.39
N THR A 455 -17.90 -28.23 -1.63
CA THR A 455 -19.11 -29.03 -1.97
C THR A 455 -19.73 -28.53 -3.27
N GLY A 456 -19.72 -29.38 -4.30
CA GLY A 456 -20.18 -29.05 -5.66
C GLY A 456 -19.04 -28.92 -6.68
N GLU A 457 -17.80 -28.96 -6.22
CA GLU A 457 -16.58 -28.89 -7.04
C GLU A 457 -15.91 -30.27 -7.13
N ALA A 458 -15.32 -30.57 -8.28
CA ALA A 458 -14.52 -31.78 -8.49
C ALA A 458 -13.00 -31.50 -8.40
N CYS A 459 -12.59 -30.23 -8.45
CA CYS A 459 -11.19 -29.78 -8.35
C CYS A 459 -11.14 -28.24 -8.17
N ASP A 460 -10.07 -27.67 -7.60
CA ASP A 460 -9.83 -26.22 -7.60
C ASP A 460 -8.32 -25.93 -7.61
N CYS A 461 -7.85 -25.20 -8.62
CA CYS A 461 -6.44 -24.90 -8.86
C CYS A 461 -6.01 -23.45 -8.60
N GLY A 462 -6.80 -22.68 -7.84
CA GLY A 462 -6.49 -21.29 -7.46
C GLY A 462 -5.05 -21.03 -7.01
N ASN A 463 -4.50 -19.87 -7.38
CA ASN A 463 -3.20 -19.33 -6.91
C ASN A 463 -2.01 -20.31 -6.89
N GLY A 464 -1.95 -21.25 -7.84
CA GLY A 464 -0.84 -22.20 -7.95
C GLY A 464 -0.91 -23.38 -6.97
N ALA A 465 -2.09 -23.69 -6.43
CA ALA A 465 -2.33 -24.84 -5.55
C ALA A 465 -2.14 -26.20 -6.26
N CYS A 466 -2.29 -26.23 -7.58
CA CYS A 466 -2.19 -27.44 -8.39
C CYS A 466 -0.80 -27.65 -9.01
N ASN A 467 -0.42 -28.92 -9.16
CA ASN A 467 0.70 -29.28 -10.04
C ASN A 467 0.31 -29.19 -11.53
N GLU A 468 1.28 -29.35 -12.44
CA GLU A 468 1.04 -29.24 -13.90
C GLU A 468 -0.04 -30.21 -14.40
N GLN A 469 -0.14 -31.41 -13.81
CA GLN A 469 -1.11 -32.42 -14.21
C GLN A 469 -2.52 -32.08 -13.74
N GLU A 470 -2.67 -31.56 -12.51
CA GLU A 470 -3.95 -31.11 -11.95
C GLU A 470 -4.45 -29.83 -12.64
N THR A 471 -3.55 -28.90 -12.97
CA THR A 471 -3.86 -27.67 -13.71
C THR A 471 -4.39 -27.99 -15.11
N ARG A 472 -3.87 -29.05 -15.75
CA ARG A 472 -4.36 -29.53 -17.04
C ARG A 472 -5.76 -30.14 -16.95
N CYS A 473 -6.11 -30.72 -15.81
CA CYS A 473 -7.35 -31.46 -15.62
C CYS A 473 -8.45 -30.69 -14.93
N CYS A 474 -8.14 -29.61 -14.21
CA CYS A 474 -9.14 -28.78 -13.58
C CYS A 474 -9.57 -27.61 -14.46
N ASP A 475 -10.87 -27.42 -14.60
CA ASP A 475 -11.43 -26.19 -15.17
C ASP A 475 -11.52 -25.13 -14.08
N SER A 476 -10.62 -24.13 -14.13
CA SER A 476 -10.54 -23.05 -13.15
C SER A 476 -11.75 -22.12 -13.11
N LEU A 477 -12.69 -22.23 -14.06
CA LEU A 477 -13.92 -21.44 -14.11
C LEU A 477 -15.10 -22.17 -13.44
N THR A 478 -15.16 -23.48 -13.60
CA THR A 478 -16.29 -24.31 -13.14
C THR A 478 -15.94 -25.19 -11.94
N CYS A 479 -14.65 -25.30 -11.63
CA CYS A 479 -14.09 -26.21 -10.63
C CYS A 479 -14.55 -27.65 -10.84
N GLN A 480 -14.68 -28.01 -12.12
CA GLN A 480 -14.98 -29.36 -12.57
C GLN A 480 -13.78 -29.95 -13.30
N LEU A 481 -13.67 -31.28 -13.26
CA LEU A 481 -12.67 -31.98 -14.05
C LEU A 481 -13.03 -31.90 -15.54
N ARG A 482 -12.05 -31.53 -16.38
CA ARG A 482 -12.17 -31.55 -17.83
C ARG A 482 -12.30 -32.99 -18.32
N THR A 483 -13.18 -33.23 -19.29
CA THR A 483 -13.31 -34.56 -19.93
C THR A 483 -12.30 -34.70 -21.08
N GLY A 484 -11.37 -35.66 -20.97
CA GLY A 484 -10.34 -35.92 -21.98
C GLY A 484 -9.16 -36.77 -21.48
N ASP A 485 -8.29 -37.18 -22.40
CA ASP A 485 -7.22 -38.15 -22.17
C ASP A 485 -6.29 -37.77 -20.99
N GLY A 486 -6.48 -38.48 -19.88
CA GLY A 486 -5.67 -38.37 -18.67
C GLY A 486 -6.30 -37.60 -17.49
N CYS A 487 -7.58 -37.24 -17.56
CA CYS A 487 -8.32 -36.58 -16.46
C CYS A 487 -9.48 -37.42 -15.91
N GLY A 488 -9.40 -38.75 -16.06
CA GLY A 488 -10.41 -39.67 -15.54
C GLY A 488 -10.45 -39.69 -14.02
N GLN A 489 -11.66 -39.67 -13.45
CA GLN A 489 -11.90 -39.83 -12.02
C GLN A 489 -11.32 -41.17 -11.54
N THR A 490 -10.34 -41.14 -10.65
CA THR A 490 -10.13 -42.25 -9.73
C THR A 490 -11.13 -42.09 -8.61
N ASP A 491 -12.33 -42.62 -8.82
CA ASP A 491 -13.24 -42.93 -7.72
C ASP A 491 -12.59 -44.02 -6.87
N ASP A 492 -11.88 -43.66 -5.81
CA ASP A 492 -11.55 -44.59 -4.73
C ASP A 492 -11.47 -43.85 -3.40
N GLY A 493 -12.61 -43.78 -2.72
CA GLY A 493 -12.63 -43.56 -1.29
C GLY A 493 -12.18 -44.82 -0.56
N ASN A 494 -10.93 -44.88 -0.08
CA ASN A 494 -10.59 -45.47 1.21
C ASN A 494 -9.15 -45.14 1.64
N ALA A 495 -8.94 -45.11 2.95
CA ALA A 495 -7.72 -44.78 3.66
C ALA A 495 -6.47 -45.63 3.32
N GLY A 496 -5.27 -45.04 3.54
CA GLY A 496 -4.11 -45.79 4.04
C GLY A 496 -2.76 -45.54 3.34
N ASN A 497 -1.87 -44.84 4.04
CA ASN A 497 -0.44 -45.14 4.29
C ASN A 497 0.42 -45.95 3.27
N THR A 498 1.61 -45.41 2.95
CA THR A 498 2.86 -46.05 2.42
C THR A 498 2.77 -46.72 1.02
N ASP A 499 3.76 -46.80 0.14
CA ASP A 499 5.23 -46.75 0.20
C ASP A 499 5.80 -46.54 -1.24
N ASN A 500 7.10 -46.29 -1.35
CA ASN A 500 7.91 -46.33 -2.58
C ASN A 500 7.73 -47.63 -3.39
N THR A 501 7.74 -47.55 -4.73
CA THR A 501 8.65 -48.31 -5.64
C THR A 501 8.29 -48.20 -7.13
N GLY A 502 9.25 -47.73 -7.95
CA GLY A 502 9.77 -48.38 -9.16
C GLY A 502 8.91 -48.63 -10.43
N GLN A 503 9.44 -48.10 -11.56
CA GLN A 503 9.38 -48.64 -12.96
C GLN A 503 8.00 -48.72 -13.65
N GLY A 504 7.77 -48.31 -14.90
CA GLY A 504 8.59 -47.80 -16.00
C GLY A 504 7.83 -47.97 -17.34
N ASN A 505 8.29 -47.24 -18.37
CA ASN A 505 8.20 -47.54 -19.81
C ASN A 505 7.04 -47.00 -20.70
N ARG A 506 7.39 -45.93 -21.43
CA ARG A 506 7.44 -45.72 -22.92
C ARG A 506 6.20 -45.75 -23.83
N GLY A 507 6.10 -44.67 -24.64
CA GLY A 507 5.74 -44.66 -26.07
C GLY A 507 5.01 -43.37 -26.51
N ASN A 508 5.70 -42.33 -27.02
CA ASN A 508 5.81 -41.90 -28.45
C ASN A 508 4.45 -41.54 -29.13
N ASP A 509 4.20 -40.42 -29.82
CA ASP A 509 5.04 -39.58 -30.70
C ASP A 509 4.34 -38.24 -31.12
N ARG A 510 5.12 -37.14 -31.21
CA ARG A 510 5.06 -35.96 -32.15
C ARG A 510 4.04 -34.80 -31.99
N PRO A 511 4.31 -33.60 -32.55
CA PRO A 511 5.44 -32.68 -32.29
C PRO A 511 4.95 -31.23 -32.04
N SER A 512 5.52 -30.48 -31.10
CA SER A 512 5.31 -29.04 -30.98
C SER A 512 6.64 -28.34 -30.78
N ASP A 513 6.92 -27.36 -31.64
CA ASP A 513 8.14 -26.54 -31.67
C ASP A 513 8.29 -25.73 -30.38
N ASP A 514 8.85 -26.33 -29.32
CA ASP A 514 9.15 -25.65 -28.08
C ASP A 514 10.66 -25.50 -27.89
N ILE A 515 11.16 -24.29 -28.19
CA ILE A 515 12.55 -23.87 -28.06
C ILE A 515 13.07 -24.09 -26.62
N SER A 516 12.18 -24.09 -25.62
CA SER A 516 12.54 -24.29 -24.21
C SER A 516 13.10 -25.69 -23.93
N SER A 517 12.53 -26.72 -24.56
CA SER A 517 12.92 -28.13 -24.39
C SER A 517 14.31 -28.42 -24.97
N TRP A 518 14.62 -27.88 -26.15
CA TRP A 518 15.94 -28.03 -26.78
C TRP A 518 17.06 -27.35 -25.98
N VAL A 519 16.77 -26.19 -25.39
CA VAL A 519 17.71 -25.43 -24.55
C VAL A 519 18.03 -26.16 -23.25
N GLN A 520 17.05 -26.85 -22.66
CA GLN A 520 17.26 -27.67 -21.46
C GLN A 520 18.12 -28.90 -21.76
N ASP A 521 17.91 -29.56 -22.92
CA ASP A 521 18.70 -30.73 -23.32
C ASP A 521 20.16 -30.39 -23.72
N HIS A 522 20.43 -29.14 -24.12
CA HIS A 522 21.76 -28.69 -24.57
C HIS A 522 22.36 -27.60 -23.67
N LEU A 523 21.94 -27.54 -22.40
CA LEU A 523 22.26 -26.47 -21.45
C LEU A 523 23.76 -26.21 -21.32
N SER A 524 24.59 -27.26 -21.28
CA SER A 524 26.05 -27.13 -21.17
C SER A 524 26.69 -26.46 -22.40
N LEU A 525 26.14 -26.69 -23.59
CA LEU A 525 26.61 -26.13 -24.84
C LEU A 525 26.16 -24.67 -25.00
N VAL A 526 24.93 -24.36 -24.58
CA VAL A 526 24.38 -22.99 -24.54
C VAL A 526 25.13 -22.12 -23.55
N ILE A 527 25.41 -22.64 -22.34
CA ILE A 527 26.22 -21.93 -21.33
C ILE A 527 27.64 -21.69 -21.89
N GLY A 528 28.28 -22.70 -22.48
CA GLY A 528 29.63 -22.58 -23.04
C GLY A 528 29.75 -21.52 -24.14
N LEU A 529 28.82 -21.51 -25.10
CA LEU A 529 28.79 -20.52 -26.19
C LEU A 529 28.49 -19.11 -25.67
N SER A 530 27.51 -18.98 -24.77
CA SER A 530 27.11 -17.68 -24.22
C SER A 530 28.22 -17.05 -23.38
N SER A 531 28.90 -17.83 -22.54
CA SER A 531 30.05 -17.36 -21.76
C SER A 531 31.25 -17.02 -22.66
N GLY A 532 31.49 -17.78 -23.74
CA GLY A 532 32.56 -17.50 -24.69
C GLY A 532 32.34 -16.19 -25.47
N ILE A 533 31.14 -15.99 -26.01
CA ILE A 533 30.79 -14.78 -26.76
C ILE A 533 30.75 -13.56 -25.83
N GLY A 534 30.15 -13.68 -24.64
CA GLY A 534 30.11 -12.62 -23.65
C GLY A 534 31.50 -12.20 -23.17
N GLY A 535 32.39 -13.17 -22.91
CA GLY A 535 33.78 -12.91 -22.55
C GLY A 535 34.56 -12.21 -23.67
N ALA A 536 34.38 -12.62 -24.93
CA ALA A 536 35.03 -11.98 -26.08
C ALA A 536 34.57 -10.53 -26.29
N LEU A 537 33.27 -10.26 -26.11
CA LEU A 537 32.70 -8.91 -26.18
C LEU A 537 33.25 -8.00 -25.08
N LEU A 538 33.33 -8.50 -23.83
CA LEU A 538 33.90 -7.72 -22.72
C LEU A 538 35.38 -7.40 -22.95
N LEU A 539 36.17 -8.35 -23.48
CA LEU A 539 37.58 -8.12 -23.81
C LEU A 539 37.75 -7.09 -24.94
N LEU A 540 36.87 -7.09 -25.95
CA LEU A 540 36.87 -6.07 -27.01
C LEU A 540 36.53 -4.68 -26.45
N ILE A 541 35.55 -4.58 -25.56
CA ILE A 541 35.16 -3.32 -24.91
C ILE A 541 36.32 -2.79 -24.05
N PHE A 542 36.94 -3.65 -23.23
CA PHE A 542 38.12 -3.28 -22.43
C PHE A 542 39.30 -2.86 -23.30
N GLY A 543 39.54 -3.55 -24.43
CA GLY A 543 40.56 -3.17 -25.41
C GLY A 543 40.31 -1.78 -26.02
N CYS A 544 39.06 -1.47 -26.35
CA CYS A 544 38.66 -0.15 -26.86
C CYS A 544 38.84 0.96 -25.82
N LEU A 545 38.52 0.70 -24.54
CA LEU A 545 38.73 1.64 -23.45
C LEU A 545 40.22 1.92 -23.21
N ILE A 546 41.06 0.89 -23.19
CA ILE A 546 42.52 1.05 -23.04
C ILE A 546 43.12 1.83 -24.22
N CYS A 547 42.69 1.54 -25.46
CA CYS A 547 43.14 2.26 -26.65
C CYS A 547 42.68 3.74 -26.65
N SER A 548 41.49 4.02 -26.13
CA SER A 548 40.95 5.38 -26.01
C SER A 548 41.69 6.18 -24.94
N CYS A 549 42.02 5.57 -23.79
CA CYS A 549 42.81 6.19 -22.73
C CYS A 549 44.27 6.45 -23.15
N ARG A 550 44.85 5.61 -24.03
CA ARG A 550 46.22 5.81 -24.54
C ARG A 550 46.33 6.86 -25.65
N ARG A 551 45.23 7.25 -26.31
CA ARG A 551 45.19 8.32 -27.32
C ARG A 551 45.04 9.74 -26.74
N GLY A 552 44.85 9.87 -25.43
CA GLY A 552 44.59 11.14 -24.73
C GLY A 552 45.81 11.86 -24.12
N ARG A 553 47.03 11.67 -24.63
CA ARG A 553 48.17 12.55 -24.28
C ARG A 553 48.63 13.32 -25.52
N ARG A 554 48.01 14.47 -25.76
CA ARG A 554 48.63 15.57 -26.52
C ARG A 554 49.08 16.62 -25.51
N GLU A 555 50.33 17.07 -25.66
CA GLU A 555 50.98 18.02 -24.76
C GLU A 555 50.22 19.35 -24.63
N PRO A 556 50.28 20.03 -23.48
CA PRO A 556 49.70 21.36 -23.31
C PRO A 556 50.51 22.39 -24.12
N VAL A 557 49.86 23.03 -25.09
CA VAL A 557 50.42 24.20 -25.78
C VAL A 557 50.29 25.42 -24.87
N ASN A 558 51.43 26.01 -24.54
CA ASN A 558 51.58 27.24 -23.75
C ASN A 558 51.06 28.45 -24.54
N VAL A 559 50.00 29.11 -24.06
CA VAL A 559 49.48 30.35 -24.65
C VAL A 559 49.66 31.49 -23.64
N LYS A 560 50.41 32.52 -24.06
CA LYS A 560 50.65 33.75 -23.28
C LYS A 560 49.34 34.54 -23.03
N PRO A 561 49.18 35.20 -21.87
CA PRO A 561 47.99 36.00 -21.58
C PRO A 561 47.98 37.31 -22.38
N VAL A 562 46.85 37.58 -23.05
CA VAL A 562 46.57 38.88 -23.70
C VAL A 562 45.71 39.70 -22.75
N VAL A 563 46.17 40.92 -22.45
CA VAL A 563 45.52 41.91 -21.59
C VAL A 563 44.32 42.52 -22.33
N MET A 564 43.12 42.46 -21.74
CA MET A 564 41.92 43.14 -22.24
C MET A 564 41.75 44.51 -21.55
N PRO A 565 41.36 45.57 -22.28
CA PRO A 565 41.13 46.90 -21.70
C PRO A 565 39.82 46.96 -20.90
N PRO A 566 39.74 47.83 -19.87
CA PRO A 566 38.59 47.90 -18.96
C PRO A 566 37.33 48.49 -19.62
N PRO A 567 36.13 48.06 -19.19
CA PRO A 567 34.86 48.55 -19.71
C PRO A 567 34.56 50.01 -19.30
N PRO A 568 33.80 50.76 -20.12
CA PRO A 568 33.47 52.16 -19.84
C PRO A 568 32.49 52.34 -18.67
N TYR A 569 32.75 53.37 -17.88
CA TYR A 569 32.06 53.75 -16.63
C TYR A 569 30.62 54.26 -16.88
N GLN A 570 29.62 53.67 -16.22
CA GLN A 570 28.25 54.18 -16.17
C GLN A 570 27.98 54.85 -14.81
N PRO A 571 27.52 56.11 -14.76
CA PRO A 571 27.18 56.78 -13.50
C PRO A 571 25.83 56.29 -12.93
N PRO A 572 25.68 56.30 -11.58
CA PRO A 572 24.51 55.75 -10.90
C PRO A 572 23.25 56.63 -11.07
N PRO A 573 22.04 56.05 -10.98
CA PRO A 573 20.78 56.79 -11.12
C PRO A 573 20.52 57.69 -9.92
N GLN A 574 20.01 58.90 -10.17
CA GLN A 574 19.53 59.80 -9.13
C GLN A 574 18.15 59.35 -8.61
N TYR A 575 18.01 59.35 -7.29
CA TYR A 575 16.75 59.22 -6.58
C TYR A 575 15.90 60.49 -6.74
N GLN A 576 14.65 60.32 -7.16
CA GLN A 576 13.52 61.18 -6.77
C GLN A 576 12.30 60.30 -6.50
#